data_AF-F0JC07-F1
#
_entry.id   AF-F0JC07-F1
#
_cell.length_a   1.000
_cell.length_b   1.000
_cell.length_c   1.000
_cell.angle_alpha   90.00
_cell.angle_beta   90.00
_cell.angle_gamma   90.00
#
_symmetry.space_group_name_H-M   'P 1'
#
loop_
_entity.id
_entity.type
_entity.pdbx_description
1 polymer ?
#
loop_
_entity_poly.entity_id
_entity_poly.type
_entity_poly.pdbx_seq_one_letter_code
_entity_poly.pdbx_strand_id
1 'polypeptide(L)' 'MPETSPLELHRAYRRLFDSADGRVVMADLERRGCFMRPTYSTDRGRTEFNEGRRSLVLHMKQMLEPDNFIEKENNR' A
#
# COMPACT_ATOMS: atom_id res chain seq x y z
N MET A 1 -0.93 -16.93 -15.31
CA MET A 1 -0.06 -15.73 -15.21
C MET A 1 1.21 -16.18 -14.52
N PRO A 2 2.41 -15.82 -14.98
CA PRO A 2 3.62 -16.18 -14.24
C PRO A 2 3.54 -15.59 -12.82
N GLU A 3 3.83 -16.40 -11.80
CA GLU A 3 3.90 -15.92 -10.42
C GLU A 3 5.06 -14.93 -10.31
N THR A 4 4.75 -13.65 -10.06
CA THR A 4 5.75 -12.61 -9.82
C THR A 4 6.19 -12.71 -8.37
N SER A 5 7.49 -12.78 -8.10
CA SER A 5 7.97 -12.84 -6.71
C SER A 5 7.58 -11.57 -5.94
N PRO A 6 7.43 -11.64 -4.59
CA PRO A 6 7.13 -10.44 -3.79
C PRO A 6 8.12 -9.29 -4.01
N LEU A 7 9.40 -9.60 -4.24
CA LEU A 7 10.44 -8.63 -4.54
C LEU A 7 10.26 -7.97 -5.92
N GLU A 8 9.93 -8.75 -6.94
CA GLU A 8 9.62 -8.19 -8.26
C GLU A 8 8.36 -7.33 -8.23
N LEU A 9 7.36 -7.73 -7.45
CA LEU A 9 6.13 -6.96 -7.25
C LEU A 9 6.45 -5.64 -6.52
N HIS A 10 7.25 -5.65 -5.45
CA HIS A 10 7.75 -4.45 -4.78
C HIS A 10 8.43 -3.48 -5.77
N ARG A 11 9.37 -4.01 -6.56
CA ARG A 11 10.08 -3.22 -7.59
C ARG A 11 9.11 -2.62 -8.62
N ALA A 12 8.05 -3.35 -9.00
CA ALA A 12 7.03 -2.83 -9.91
C ALA A 12 6.20 -1.69 -9.30
N TYR A 13 5.74 -1.86 -8.05
CA TYR A 13 5.04 -0.81 -7.31
C TYR A 13 5.88 0.47 -7.22
N ARG A 14 7.15 0.34 -6.84
CA ARG A 14 8.06 1.49 -6.74
C ARG A 14 8.25 2.20 -8.06
N ARG A 15 8.59 1.48 -9.13
CA ARG A 15 8.74 2.10 -10.46
C ARG A 15 7.51 2.89 -10.88
N LEU A 16 6.30 2.39 -10.58
CA LEU A 16 5.05 3.07 -10.91
C LEU A 16 4.84 4.33 -10.06
N PHE A 17 4.96 4.21 -8.73
CA PHE A 17 4.61 5.28 -7.80
C PHE A 17 5.73 6.29 -7.52
N ASP A 18 6.97 6.02 -7.97
CA ASP A 18 8.07 6.98 -8.02
C ASP A 18 7.94 7.96 -9.22
N SER A 19 6.98 7.74 -10.11
CA SER A 19 6.63 8.70 -11.16
C SER A 19 5.87 9.92 -10.63
N ALA A 20 5.85 11.02 -11.38
CA ALA A 20 5.11 12.23 -11.00
C ALA A 20 3.61 11.97 -10.84
N ASP A 21 2.99 11.33 -11.82
CA ASP A 21 1.56 10.99 -11.79
C ASP A 21 1.26 9.90 -10.74
N GLY A 22 2.18 8.96 -10.56
CA GLY A 22 2.11 7.95 -9.49
C GLY A 22 1.97 8.60 -8.12
N ARG A 23 2.80 9.61 -7.81
CA ARG A 23 2.67 10.36 -6.54
C ARG A 23 1.33 11.07 -6.39
N VAL A 24 0.80 11.66 -7.46
CA VAL A 24 -0.53 12.30 -7.45
C VAL A 24 -1.63 11.29 -7.15
N VAL A 25 -1.59 10.12 -7.81
CA VAL A 25 -2.55 9.03 -7.58
C VAL A 25 -2.45 8.49 -6.15
N MET A 26 -1.23 8.26 -5.64
CA MET A 26 -1.03 7.79 -4.28
C MET A 26 -1.63 8.75 -3.24
N ALA A 27 -1.42 10.06 -3.41
CA ALA A 27 -1.99 11.07 -2.52
C ALA A 27 -3.53 11.07 -2.53
N ASP A 28 -4.17 10.84 -3.69
CA ASP A 28 -5.62 10.67 -3.77
C ASP A 28 -6.09 9.38 -3.06
N LEU A 29 -5.38 8.27 -3.27
CA LEU A 29 -5.68 6.99 -2.63
C LEU A 29 -5.56 7.05 -1.12
N GLU A 30 -4.54 7.71 -0.57
CA GLU A 30 -4.39 7.94 0.87
C GLU A 30 -5.58 8.69 1.47
N ARG A 31 -6.03 9.76 0.79
CA ARG A 31 -7.19 10.54 1.20
C ARG A 31 -8.46 9.69 1.20
N ARG A 32 -8.65 8.90 0.15
CA ARG A 32 -9.79 7.99 -0.02
C ARG A 32 -9.78 6.86 1.00
N GLY A 33 -8.64 6.23 1.22
CA GLY A 33 -8.47 5.05 2.08
C GLY A 33 -8.35 5.36 3.56
N CYS A 34 -8.74 6.57 4.00
CA CYS A 34 -8.69 6.96 5.41
C CYS A 34 -7.30 6.82 6.02
N PHE A 35 -6.21 7.00 5.26
CA PHE A 35 -4.86 6.72 5.76
C PHE A 35 -4.54 7.57 7.00
N MET A 36 -4.73 8.89 6.91
CA MET A 36 -4.45 9.86 7.99
C MET A 36 -5.66 10.24 8.87
N ARG A 37 -6.78 9.50 8.81
CA ARG A 37 -7.99 9.83 9.58
C ARG A 37 -8.63 8.59 10.22
N PRO A 38 -9.39 8.70 11.32
CA PRO A 38 -10.09 7.55 11.88
C PRO A 38 -11.02 6.89 10.85
N THR A 39 -11.07 5.57 10.89
CA THR A 39 -11.98 4.71 10.12
C THR A 39 -13.33 4.54 10.80
N TYR A 40 -13.38 4.78 12.12
CA TYR A 40 -14.56 4.65 12.96
C TYR A 40 -15.74 5.51 12.48
N SER A 41 -16.91 4.90 12.53
CA SER A 41 -18.23 5.49 12.30
C SER A 41 -19.23 4.82 13.26
N THR A 42 -20.26 5.55 13.69
CA THR A 42 -21.34 4.98 14.51
C THR A 42 -22.14 3.91 13.75
N ASP A 43 -22.12 3.94 12.42
CA ASP A 43 -22.54 2.83 11.57
C ASP A 43 -21.39 1.80 11.45
N ARG A 44 -21.65 0.58 11.91
CA ARG A 44 -20.71 -0.55 11.86
C ARG A 44 -20.27 -0.88 10.43
N GLY A 45 -21.21 -0.94 9.47
CA GLY A 45 -20.89 -1.29 8.09
C GLY A 45 -19.96 -0.27 7.44
N ARG A 46 -20.14 1.01 7.77
CA ARG A 46 -19.24 2.10 7.36
C ARG A 46 -17.84 1.94 7.95
N THR A 47 -17.71 1.52 9.21
CA THR A 47 -16.40 1.24 9.83
C THR A 47 -15.67 0.12 9.10
N GLU A 48 -16.35 -1.01 8.87
CA GLU A 48 -15.78 -2.17 8.16
C GLU A 48 -15.33 -1.80 6.73
N PHE A 49 -16.15 -1.02 6.02
CA PHE A 49 -15.81 -0.51 4.68
C PHE A 49 -14.58 0.42 4.69
N ASN A 50 -14.49 1.32 5.67
CA ASN A 50 -13.35 2.21 5.80
C ASN A 50 -12.05 1.45 6.11
N GLU A 51 -12.11 0.44 6.98
CA GLU A 51 -10.97 -0.43 7.29
C GLU A 51 -10.51 -1.24 6.08
N GLY A 52 -11.43 -1.76 5.28
CA GLY A 52 -11.09 -2.45 4.03
C GLY A 52 -10.30 -1.55 3.08
N ARG A 53 -10.72 -0.29 2.92
CA ARG A 53 -10.00 0.70 2.08
C ARG A 53 -8.64 1.08 2.67
N ARG A 54 -8.56 1.23 3.99
CA ARG A 54 -7.29 1.51 4.68
C ARG A 54 -6.30 0.37 4.53
N SER A 55 -6.76 -0.87 4.66
CA SER A 55 -5.94 -2.08 4.46
C SER A 55 -5.29 -2.09 3.07
N LEU A 56 -6.04 -1.74 2.02
CA LEU A 56 -5.49 -1.65 0.67
C LEU A 56 -4.41 -0.57 0.55
N VAL A 57 -4.63 0.63 1.09
CA VAL A 57 -3.60 1.69 1.07
C VAL A 57 -2.36 1.30 1.88
N LEU A 58 -2.54 0.66 3.03
CA LEU A 58 -1.43 0.14 3.84
C LEU A 58 -0.63 -0.91 3.10
N HIS A 59 -1.28 -1.81 2.37
CA HIS A 59 -0.59 -2.76 1.49
C HIS A 59 0.25 -2.02 0.44
N MET A 60 -0.31 -1.03 -0.24
CA MET A 60 0.44 -0.25 -1.22
C MET A 60 1.64 0.45 -0.59
N LYS A 61 1.46 1.07 0.59
CA LYS A 61 2.56 1.68 1.36
C LYS A 61 3.64 0.67 1.71
N GLN A 62 3.25 -0.52 2.16
CA GLN A 62 4.17 -1.60 2.43
C GLN A 62 5.01 -1.94 1.20
N MET A 63 4.37 -2.07 0.03
CA MET A 63 5.05 -2.33 -1.25
C MET A 63 5.98 -1.20 -1.70
N LEU A 64 5.86 0.02 -1.18
CA LEU A 64 6.72 1.15 -1.55
C LEU A 64 7.90 1.36 -0.60
N GLU A 65 7.82 0.83 0.62
CA GLU A 65 8.87 0.93 1.62
C GLU A 65 10.09 0.07 1.20
N PRO A 66 11.25 0.68 0.94
CA PRO A 66 12.46 -0.03 0.49
C PRO A 66 12.89 -1.15 1.45
N ASP A 67 12.69 -0.94 2.76
CA ASP A 67 13.21 -1.82 3.79
C ASP A 67 12.35 -3.08 4.02
N ASN A 68 11.11 -3.08 3.52
CA ASN A 68 10.18 -4.20 3.71
C ASN A 68 10.53 -5.45 2.89
N PHE A 69 11.40 -5.31 1.88
CA PHE A 69 11.73 -6.37 0.93
C PHE A 69 13.23 -6.58 0.76
N ILE A 70 14.04 -6.12 1.71
CA ILE A 70 15.47 -6.44 1.76
C ILE A 70 15.61 -7.95 1.91
N GLU A 71 16.31 -8.59 0.97
CA GLU A 71 16.67 -10.00 1.07
C GLU A 71 17.41 -10.22 2.40
N LYS A 72 16.91 -11.14 3.24
CA LYS A 72 17.67 -11.67 4.38
C LYS A 72 18.83 -12.55 3.87
N GLU A 73 19.66 -12.04 2.97
CA GLU A 73 20.83 -12.76 2.45
C GLU A 73 21.96 -12.89 3.48
N ASN A 74 21.88 -12.20 4.63
CA ASN A 74 22.90 -12.24 5.69
C ASN A 74 22.57 -13.14 6.91
N ASN A 75 21.55 -14.02 6.83
CA ASN A 75 21.27 -15.00 7.89
C ASN A 75 21.55 -16.46 7.44
N ARG A 76 22.77 -16.72 6.95
CA ARG A 76 23.33 -18.07 6.84
C ARG A 76 24.55 -18.21 7.72
#